data_AF-A0A6I3ZPX2-F1
#
_entry.id   AF-A0A6I3ZPX2-F1
#
_cell.length_a   1.000
_cell.length_b   1.000
_cell.length_c   1.000
_cell.angle_alpha   90.00
_cell.angle_beta   90.00
_cell.angle_gamma   90.00
#
_symmetry.space_group_name_H-M   'P 1'
#
loop_
_entity.id
_entity.type
_entity.pdbx_description
1 polymer ?
#
loop_
_entity_poly.entity_id
_entity_poly.type
_entity_poly.pdbx_seq_one_letter_code
_entity_poly.pdbx_strand_id
1 'polypeptide(L)'
;MRAVLDTSVVIATDVGPIDGELAISCVTLAELHFGVLVAKNLEARSERLRRLLLLQRRFDALPLDEAVAASYGQIAAAVVSVGRQPRARSLDLLIAATAHAHSATLYTRNIDDFAGLGDLIEIREAG
;
A
#
# COMPACT_ATOMS: atom_id res chain seq x y z
N MET A 1 -6.11 16.59 -3.58
CA MET A 1 -6.15 15.56 -2.52
C MET A 1 -5.16 14.47 -2.90
N ARG A 2 -4.42 13.92 -1.95
CA ARG A 2 -3.41 12.89 -2.20
C ARG A 2 -4.04 11.50 -2.10
N ALA A 3 -3.56 10.56 -2.92
CA ALA A 3 -4.01 9.17 -2.92
C ALA A 3 -2.80 8.25 -2.80
N VAL A 4 -2.84 7.31 -1.85
CA VAL A 4 -1.85 6.25 -1.72
C VAL A 4 -2.37 5.00 -2.37
N LEU A 5 -1.61 4.45 -3.31
CA LEU A 5 -1.94 3.20 -3.98
C LEU A 5 -1.29 2.04 -3.23
N ASP A 6 -2.11 1.07 -2.83
CA ASP A 6 -1.67 -0.21 -2.32
C ASP A 6 -0.93 -1.01 -3.40
N THR A 7 -0.09 -1.96 -2.97
CA THR A 7 0.65 -2.89 -3.81
C THR A 7 -0.28 -3.66 -4.75
N SER A 8 -1.46 -4.04 -4.28
CA SER A 8 -2.50 -4.69 -5.10
C SER A 8 -2.95 -3.86 -6.31
N VAL A 9 -2.98 -2.53 -6.18
CA VAL A 9 -3.40 -1.60 -7.25
C VAL A 9 -2.28 -1.40 -8.25
N VAL A 10 -1.04 -1.21 -7.79
CA VAL A 10 0.08 -0.93 -8.69
C VAL A 10 0.50 -2.14 -9.53
N ILE A 11 0.13 -3.35 -9.12
CA ILE A 11 0.37 -4.57 -9.90
C ILE A 11 -0.77 -4.94 -10.84
N ALA A 12 -1.94 -4.34 -10.67
CA ALA A 12 -3.10 -4.60 -11.49
C ALA A 12 -2.97 -3.93 -12.88
N THR A 13 -3.59 -4.55 -13.87
CA THR A 13 -3.54 -4.10 -15.27
C THR A 13 -4.83 -3.44 -15.74
N ASP A 14 -5.87 -3.52 -14.92
CA ASP A 14 -7.27 -3.18 -15.19
C ASP A 14 -7.78 -2.03 -14.30
N VAL A 15 -6.87 -1.24 -13.73
CA VAL A 15 -7.22 -0.11 -12.86
C VAL A 15 -7.69 1.07 -13.71
N GLY A 16 -8.91 1.55 -13.44
CA GLY A 16 -9.44 2.78 -14.03
C GLY A 16 -8.66 4.03 -13.59
N PRO A 17 -8.98 5.20 -14.16
CA PRO A 17 -8.34 6.44 -13.73
C PRO A 17 -8.62 6.71 -12.23
N ILE A 18 -7.57 7.02 -11.49
CA ILE A 18 -7.66 7.45 -10.08
C ILE A 18 -7.29 8.93 -10.03
N ASP A 19 -8.21 9.74 -9.49
CA ASP A 19 -8.01 11.18 -9.35
C ASP A 19 -7.07 11.51 -8.19
N GLY A 20 -6.34 12.62 -8.35
CA GLY A 20 -5.53 13.22 -7.28
C GLY A 20 -4.03 13.09 -7.49
N GLU A 21 -3.29 13.52 -6.47
CA GLU A 21 -1.83 13.36 -6.43
C GLU A 21 -1.50 11.95 -5.98
N LEU A 22 -1.12 11.09 -6.92
CA LEU A 22 -0.88 9.67 -6.66
C LEU A 22 0.51 9.45 -6.06
N ALA A 23 0.57 8.63 -5.00
CA ALA A 23 1.79 8.22 -4.32
C ALA A 23 1.73 6.73 -3.96
N ILE A 24 2.88 6.16 -3.59
CA ILE A 24 3.00 4.81 -3.04
C ILE A 24 3.80 4.86 -1.75
N SER A 25 3.60 3.89 -0.85
CA SER A 25 4.48 3.71 0.30
C SER A 25 5.80 3.06 -0.13
N CYS A 26 6.91 3.35 0.55
CA CYS A 26 8.15 2.59 0.35
C CYS A 26 7.98 1.09 0.72
N VAL A 27 6.96 0.74 1.50
CA VAL A 27 6.56 -0.65 1.75
C VAL A 27 6.16 -1.35 0.45
N THR A 28 5.37 -0.69 -0.40
CA THR A 28 5.02 -1.21 -1.73
C THR A 28 6.25 -1.46 -2.59
N LEU A 29 7.25 -0.56 -2.56
CA LEU A 29 8.52 -0.81 -3.23
C LEU A 29 9.25 -2.03 -2.66
N ALA A 30 9.26 -2.19 -1.32
CA ALA A 30 9.89 -3.35 -0.68
C ALA A 30 9.24 -4.67 -1.12
N GLU A 31 7.91 -4.72 -1.22
CA GLU A 31 7.18 -5.89 -1.71
C GLU A 31 7.49 -6.20 -3.18
N LEU A 32 7.60 -5.18 -4.03
CA LEU A 32 7.96 -5.35 -5.44
C LEU A 32 9.40 -5.86 -5.60
N HIS A 33 10.35 -5.31 -4.85
CA HIS A 33 11.74 -5.79 -4.81
C HIS A 33 11.80 -7.25 -4.39
N PHE A 34 11.12 -7.60 -3.29
CA PHE A 34 11.02 -8.99 -2.83
C PHE A 34 10.45 -9.90 -3.92
N GLY A 35 9.37 -9.48 -4.57
CA GLY A 35 8.73 -10.18 -5.67
C GLY A 35 9.67 -10.49 -6.84
N VAL A 36 10.56 -9.55 -7.21
CA VAL A 36 11.57 -9.78 -8.25
C VAL A 36 12.59 -10.84 -7.81
N LEU A 37 13.07 -10.76 -6.57
CA LEU A 37 14.11 -11.63 -6.05
C LEU A 37 13.63 -13.09 -5.92
N VAL A 38 12.39 -13.30 -5.47
CA VAL A 38 11.82 -14.65 -5.27
C VAL A 38 11.19 -15.28 -6.52
N ALA A 39 11.19 -14.58 -7.67
CA ALA A 39 10.66 -15.10 -8.92
C ALA A 39 11.40 -16.37 -9.36
N LYS A 40 10.65 -17.45 -9.65
CA LYS A 40 11.21 -18.79 -9.94
C LYS A 40 11.68 -18.98 -11.38
N ASN A 41 11.16 -18.19 -12.33
CA ASN A 41 11.50 -18.29 -13.74
C ASN A 41 11.85 -16.90 -14.33
N LEU A 42 12.55 -16.92 -15.47
CA LEU A 42 13.08 -15.72 -16.09
C LEU A 42 11.99 -14.77 -16.59
N GLU A 43 10.89 -15.32 -17.11
CA GLU A 43 9.77 -14.54 -17.64
C GLU A 43 9.08 -13.72 -16.54
N ALA A 44 8.71 -14.37 -15.44
CA ALA A 44 8.11 -13.71 -14.28
C ALA A 44 9.06 -12.71 -13.63
N ARG A 45 10.36 -13.01 -13.56
CA ARG A 45 11.36 -12.06 -13.05
C ARG A 45 11.46 -10.82 -13.94
N SER A 46 11.48 -11.00 -15.25
CA SER A 46 11.59 -9.91 -16.22
C SER A 46 10.37 -8.99 -16.17
N GLU A 47 9.17 -9.56 -16.09
CA GLU A 47 7.93 -8.77 -15.96
C GLU A 47 7.87 -8.00 -14.63
N ARG A 48 8.22 -8.65 -13.51
CA ARG A 48 8.24 -7.98 -12.20
C ARG A 48 9.29 -6.87 -12.15
N LEU A 49 10.47 -7.09 -12.73
CA LEU A 49 11.53 -6.08 -12.79
C LEU A 49 11.11 -4.90 -13.67
N ARG A 50 10.51 -5.16 -14.83
CA ARG A 50 9.96 -4.13 -15.71
C ARG A 50 8.97 -3.25 -14.95
N ARG A 51 8.03 -3.87 -14.20
CA ARG A 51 7.04 -3.15 -13.39
C ARG A 51 7.69 -2.31 -12.29
N LEU A 52 8.61 -2.88 -11.52
CA LEU A 52 9.35 -2.17 -10.48
C LEU A 52 10.04 -0.91 -11.04
N LEU A 53 10.75 -1.04 -12.17
CA LEU A 53 11.45 0.08 -12.81
C LEU A 53 10.52 1.16 -13.36
N LEU A 54 9.30 0.79 -13.79
CA LEU A 54 8.30 1.75 -14.19
C LEU A 54 7.75 2.52 -12.98
N LEU A 55 7.43 1.81 -11.90
CA LEU A 55 6.89 2.42 -10.68
C LEU A 55 7.91 3.34 -10.00
N GLN A 56 9.18 2.94 -9.92
CA GLN A 56 10.26 3.79 -9.39
C GLN A 56 10.51 5.06 -10.20
N ARG A 57 10.20 5.07 -11.50
CA ARG A 57 10.27 6.28 -12.33
C ARG A 57 9.02 7.15 -12.19
N ARG A 58 7.86 6.53 -11.95
CA ARG A 58 6.55 7.19 -11.92
C ARG A 58 6.26 7.84 -10.57
N PHE A 59 6.70 7.22 -9.49
CA PHE A 59 6.37 7.60 -8.13
C PHE A 59 7.63 7.92 -7.32
N ASP A 60 7.55 8.99 -6.54
CA ASP A 60 8.40 9.17 -5.38
C ASP A 60 7.73 8.50 -4.18
N ALA A 61 8.35 7.46 -3.64
CA ALA A 61 7.72 6.64 -2.60
C ALA A 61 7.82 7.32 -1.24
N LEU A 62 6.69 7.40 -0.54
CA LEU A 62 6.60 8.01 0.78
C LEU A 62 7.38 7.15 1.79
N PRO A 63 8.31 7.75 2.56
CA PRO A 63 9.15 7.03 3.51
C PRO A 63 8.36 6.57 4.75
N LEU A 64 8.89 5.57 5.44
CA LEU A 64 8.47 5.25 6.82
C LEU A 64 9.23 6.15 7.79
N ASP A 65 8.59 7.23 8.22
CA ASP A 65 9.12 8.19 9.19
C ASP A 65 8.37 8.12 10.55
N GLU A 66 8.67 9.05 11.46
CA GLU A 66 8.05 9.12 12.78
C GLU A 66 6.53 9.35 12.71
N ALA A 67 6.03 10.09 11.71
CA ALA A 67 4.61 10.33 11.54
C ALA A 67 3.88 9.05 11.09
N VAL A 68 4.50 8.28 10.20
CA VAL A 68 3.99 6.96 9.81
C VAL A 68 4.05 5.98 11.00
N ALA A 69 5.10 6.01 11.81
CA ALA A 69 5.21 5.16 13.00
C ALA A 69 4.10 5.45 14.02
N ALA A 70 3.82 6.73 14.30
CA ALA A 70 2.71 7.13 15.17
C ALA A 70 1.35 6.70 14.61
N SER A 71 1.15 6.87 13.30
CA SER A 71 -0.06 6.44 12.59
C SER A 71 -0.25 4.92 12.64
N TYR A 72 0.82 4.15 12.50
CA TYR A 72 0.78 2.70 12.61
C TYR A 72 0.27 2.25 13.98
N GLY A 73 0.68 2.92 15.07
CA GLY A 73 0.16 2.63 16.40
C GLY A 73 -1.36 2.77 16.50
N GLN A 74 -1.93 3.83 15.92
CA GLN A 74 -3.37 4.07 15.91
C GLN A 74 -4.11 3.03 15.06
N ILE A 75 -3.62 2.78 13.85
CA ILE A 75 -4.17 1.80 12.92
C ILE A 75 -4.13 0.39 13.53
N ALA A 76 -3.01 -0.03 14.12
CA ALA A 76 -2.89 -1.33 14.76
C ALA A 76 -3.82 -1.48 15.97
N ALA A 77 -3.99 -0.42 16.78
CA ALA A 77 -4.93 -0.41 17.89
C ALA A 77 -6.39 -0.58 17.40
N ALA A 78 -6.77 0.10 16.32
CA ALA A 78 -8.08 -0.05 15.70
C ALA A 78 -8.31 -1.48 15.20
N VAL A 79 -7.34 -2.10 14.53
CA VAL A 79 -7.41 -3.51 14.11
C VAL A 79 -7.62 -4.46 15.29
N VAL A 80 -6.92 -4.24 16.41
CA VAL A 80 -7.11 -5.05 17.62
C VAL A 80 -8.52 -4.88 18.19
N SER A 81 -9.05 -3.67 18.20
CA SER A 81 -10.39 -3.38 18.74
C SER A 81 -11.52 -4.12 18.01
N VAL A 82 -11.34 -4.43 16.72
CA VAL A 82 -12.28 -5.21 15.92
C VAL A 82 -11.97 -6.72 15.90
N GLY A 83 -11.12 -7.18 16.82
CA GLY A 83 -10.81 -8.61 17.01
C GLY A 83 -9.86 -9.22 15.98
N ARG A 84 -9.14 -8.40 15.21
CA ARG A 84 -8.18 -8.85 14.18
C ARG A 84 -6.74 -8.81 14.70
N GLN A 85 -5.84 -9.55 14.05
CA GLN A 85 -4.44 -9.65 14.43
C GLN A 85 -3.54 -8.77 13.54
N PRO A 86 -2.94 -7.68 14.05
CA PRO A 86 -2.11 -6.78 13.24
C PRO A 86 -0.88 -7.46 12.61
N ARG A 87 -0.24 -8.39 13.33
CA ARG A 87 1.03 -9.01 12.90
C ARG A 87 0.92 -9.74 11.57
N ALA A 88 -0.21 -10.38 11.29
CA ALA A 88 -0.45 -11.08 10.03
C ALA A 88 -0.51 -10.16 8.80
N ARG A 89 -0.67 -8.84 9.02
CA ARG A 89 -0.88 -7.81 8.00
C ARG A 89 0.04 -6.61 8.18
N SER A 90 1.21 -6.82 8.79
CA SER A 90 2.07 -5.72 9.22
C SER A 90 2.46 -4.78 8.07
N LEU A 91 2.66 -5.31 6.86
CA LEU A 91 2.98 -4.49 5.67
C LEU A 91 1.77 -3.70 5.18
N ASP A 92 0.60 -4.34 5.03
CA ASP A 92 -0.64 -3.66 4.65
C ASP A 92 -0.98 -2.51 5.63
N LEU A 93 -0.83 -2.76 6.93
CA LEU A 93 -1.07 -1.75 7.96
C LEU A 93 -0.06 -0.60 7.92
N LEU A 94 1.18 -0.84 7.48
CA LEU A 94 2.15 0.24 7.24
C LEU A 94 1.79 1.05 6.00
N ILE A 95 1.22 0.45 4.95
CA ILE A 95 0.69 1.17 3.79
C ILE A 95 -0.48 2.05 4.22
N ALA A 96 -1.43 1.51 5.01
CA ALA A 96 -2.54 2.27 5.59
C ALA A 96 -2.05 3.40 6.52
N ALA A 97 -1.05 3.13 7.35
CA ALA A 97 -0.43 4.14 8.21
C ALA A 97 0.25 5.25 7.40
N THR A 98 0.85 4.92 6.25
CA THR A 98 1.41 5.90 5.31
C THR A 98 0.30 6.81 4.78
N ALA A 99 -0.84 6.24 4.36
CA ALA A 99 -2.00 7.02 3.91
C ALA A 99 -2.54 7.94 5.02
N HIS A 100 -2.69 7.40 6.23
CA HIS A 100 -3.12 8.15 7.41
C HIS A 100 -2.20 9.35 7.72
N ALA A 101 -0.89 9.12 7.81
CA ALA A 101 0.10 10.14 8.14
C ALA A 101 0.11 11.31 7.14
N HIS A 102 -0.23 11.03 5.88
CA HIS A 102 -0.27 12.01 4.80
C HIS A 102 -1.68 12.54 4.49
N SER A 103 -2.68 12.23 5.32
CA SER A 103 -4.09 12.63 5.08
C SER A 103 -4.57 12.26 3.67
N ALA A 104 -4.19 11.07 3.21
CA ALA A 104 -4.44 10.58 1.87
C ALA A 104 -5.49 9.47 1.87
N THR A 105 -6.26 9.37 0.78
CA THR A 105 -7.15 8.24 0.53
C THR A 105 -6.33 7.01 0.16
N LEU A 106 -6.58 5.86 0.80
CA LEU A 106 -5.97 4.59 0.43
C LEU A 106 -6.79 3.91 -0.67
N TYR A 107 -6.17 3.60 -1.80
CA TYR A 107 -6.77 2.77 -2.85
C TYR A 107 -6.20 1.36 -2.77
N THR A 108 -7.08 0.35 -2.73
CA THR A 108 -6.71 -1.08 -2.64
C THR A 108 -7.67 -1.96 -3.44
N ARG A 109 -7.24 -3.16 -3.84
CA ARG A 109 -8.14 -4.22 -4.35
C ARG A 109 -8.60 -5.19 -3.25
N ASN A 110 -8.09 -5.03 -2.03
CA ASN A 110 -8.37 -5.90 -0.90
C ASN A 110 -9.02 -5.09 0.23
N ILE A 111 -10.16 -4.43 -0.03
CA ILE A 111 -10.77 -3.51 0.95
C ILE A 111 -11.10 -4.18 2.29
N ASP A 112 -11.47 -5.46 2.25
CA ASP A 112 -11.73 -6.29 3.43
C ASP A 112 -10.52 -6.41 4.35
N ASP A 113 -9.31 -6.18 3.83
CA ASP A 113 -8.08 -6.26 4.61
C ASP A 113 -7.97 -5.14 5.65
N PHE A 114 -8.67 -4.04 5.40
CA PHE A 114 -8.64 -2.81 6.17
C PHE A 114 -9.93 -2.55 6.98
N ALA A 115 -10.80 -3.56 7.12
CA ALA A 115 -12.01 -3.40 7.92
C ALA A 115 -11.68 -3.00 9.37
N GLY A 116 -12.42 -2.02 9.89
CA GLY A 116 -12.19 -1.40 11.19
C GLY A 116 -11.37 -0.11 11.17
N LEU A 117 -10.92 0.35 10.00
CA LEU A 117 -10.09 1.55 9.85
C LEU A 117 -10.83 2.79 9.31
N GLY A 118 -12.12 2.68 8.99
CA GLY A 118 -12.88 3.73 8.29
C GLY A 118 -13.00 5.07 9.05
N ASP A 119 -12.89 5.05 10.38
CA ASP A 119 -12.89 6.27 11.20
C ASP A 119 -11.54 6.99 11.21
N LEU A 120 -10.47 6.31 10.77
CA LEU A 120 -9.10 6.84 10.74
C LEU A 120 -8.69 7.24 9.33
N ILE A 121 -9.02 6.44 8.32
CA ILE A 121 -8.63 6.66 6.94
C ILE A 121 -9.77 6.42 5.97
N GLU A 122 -9.81 7.23 4.93
CA GLU A 122 -10.67 6.96 3.78
C GLU A 122 -10.03 5.85 2.93
N ILE A 123 -10.78 4.77 2.68
CA ILE A 123 -10.34 3.63 1.89
C ILE A 123 -11.31 3.45 0.73
N ARG A 124 -10.78 3.30 -0.48
CA ARG A 124 -11.56 3.09 -1.70
C ARG A 124 -11.07 1.84 -2.43
N GLU A 125 -12.03 1.09 -2.97
CA GLU A 125 -11.74 -0.05 -3.82
C GLU A 125 -11.31 0.41 -5.22
N ALA A 126 -10.30 -0.25 -5.77
CA ALA A 126 -9.69 0.09 -7.05
C ALA A 126 -9.84 -1.03 -8.09
N GLY A 127 -11.08 -1.24 -8.56
CA GLY A 127 -11.39 -2.03 -9.77
C GLY A 127 -11.18 -3.54 -9.67
#